data_AF-A0A542UYD3-F1
#
_entry.id   AF-A0A542UYD3-F1
#
_cell.length_a   1.000
_cell.length_b   1.000
_cell.length_c   1.000
_cell.angle_alpha   90.00
_cell.angle_beta   90.00
_cell.angle_gamma   90.00
#
_symmetry.space_group_name_H-M   'P 1'
#
loop_
_entity.id
_entity.type
_entity.pdbx_description
1 polymer ?
#
loop_
_entity_poly.entity_id
_entity_poly.type
_entity_poly.pdbx_seq_one_letter_code
_entity_poly.pdbx_strand_id
1 'polypeptide(L)'
;MQAYKLVLPGSRDDTVHELRSYEGFDRAYVLHGTLRLVLGDQDLCLRPGEAVESDNCGPAPAAVDTALAGGTPPSRGRTTLRAVPRLAPHVATVPGSGIRRVTELAWATPGAIVLSVGEPDLPTPAHVLRAATDALARDDTRYSANAGITPLREALGARLAQRFGLDVPTRRVWVTAGGSQALHLALSLTVAAGDEVLVPDPGYPPFVMATHLVQGRPVPYALRAADGFLPDPDRIERLVTDRTRVLVLNTPSNPLGTVLPEALTAELVDLARRHDLWVLADECYEAFTFDRPHVPAARFDEERVLTLHTFSKTWAMTGLRVGALVVPDAVLPVMASVQEAIVSCVNTPAQHGAVAALLGPQDDVEAAARTYRAHRDLAAGVLDAHGVPYLHADGGIYLWADVSDRTGGDVDAWARRLVAEHGVAVAPGSAFGAEGEGWVRISLTATADDLRTGLSRLAGA
;
A
#
# COMPACT_ATOMS: atom_id res chain seq x y z
N MET A 1 11.45 13.15 48.06
CA MET A 1 11.65 12.80 46.64
C MET A 1 10.26 12.69 46.00
N GLN A 2 9.98 13.39 44.88
CA GLN A 2 8.69 13.29 44.19
C GLN A 2 8.64 11.98 43.39
N ALA A 3 7.58 11.19 43.59
CA ALA A 3 7.34 9.96 42.84
C ALA A 3 6.73 10.29 41.47
N TYR A 4 7.28 9.70 40.40
CA TYR A 4 6.71 9.75 39.06
C TYR A 4 5.96 8.44 38.78
N LYS A 5 4.73 8.54 38.26
CA LYS A 5 3.93 7.39 37.82
C LYS A 5 4.13 7.20 36.33
N LEU A 6 4.80 6.12 35.94
CA LEU A 6 4.99 5.74 34.53
C LEU A 6 3.80 4.88 34.08
N VAL A 7 3.13 5.27 32.99
CA VAL A 7 2.10 4.46 32.33
C VAL A 7 2.66 4.04 30.97
N LEU A 8 3.02 2.76 30.84
CA LEU A 8 3.48 2.20 29.56
C LEU A 8 2.27 1.70 28.76
N PRO A 9 2.13 2.04 27.46
CA PRO A 9 1.14 1.41 26.60
C PRO A 9 1.55 -0.05 26.37
N GLY A 10 0.57 -0.95 26.43
CA GLY A 10 0.79 -2.39 26.38
C GLY A 10 1.62 -2.85 25.18
N SER A 11 2.73 -3.52 25.47
CA SER A 11 3.44 -4.39 24.53
C SER A 11 3.84 -5.67 25.26
N ARG A 12 3.27 -6.80 24.84
CA ARG A 12 3.70 -8.16 25.21
C ARG A 12 4.67 -8.72 24.15
N ASP A 13 5.59 -7.89 23.64
CA ASP A 13 6.58 -8.30 22.64
C ASP A 13 7.99 -8.30 23.23
N ASP A 14 8.77 -9.31 22.82
CA ASP A 14 10.15 -9.60 23.25
C ASP A 14 11.20 -8.63 22.66
N THR A 15 10.81 -7.39 22.35
CA THR A 15 11.66 -6.42 21.64
C THR A 15 12.31 -5.44 22.62
N VAL A 16 13.65 -5.37 22.62
CA VAL A 16 14.42 -4.43 23.44
C VAL A 16 14.36 -3.04 22.83
N HIS A 17 13.66 -2.10 23.48
CA HIS A 17 13.69 -0.68 23.11
C HIS A 17 14.72 0.05 23.99
N GLU A 18 15.84 0.50 23.41
CA GLU A 18 16.84 1.31 24.12
C GLU A 18 16.32 2.76 24.26
N LEU A 19 16.04 3.17 25.50
CA LEU A 19 15.63 4.54 25.83
C LEU A 19 16.89 5.33 26.17
N ARG A 20 17.33 6.21 25.27
CA ARG A 20 18.49 7.07 25.54
C ARG A 20 18.11 8.22 26.50
N SER A 21 18.99 8.39 27.50
CA SER A 21 19.03 9.38 28.59
C SER A 21 17.98 9.25 29.71
N TYR A 22 18.35 8.56 30.78
CA TYR A 22 17.87 8.82 32.14
C TYR A 22 19.08 9.26 32.99
N GLU A 23 19.00 10.43 33.63
CA GLU A 23 20.09 10.93 34.47
C GLU A 23 20.40 9.93 35.59
N GLY A 24 21.64 9.44 35.65
CA GLY A 24 22.14 8.56 36.71
C GLY A 24 22.20 7.07 36.39
N PHE A 25 21.87 6.62 35.16
CA PHE A 25 21.99 5.22 34.72
C PHE A 25 22.73 5.12 33.39
N ASP A 26 23.48 4.03 33.19
CA ASP A 26 24.27 3.81 31.97
C ASP A 26 23.38 3.45 30.79
N ARG A 27 22.34 2.63 31.03
CA ARG A 27 21.37 2.16 30.02
C ARG A 27 19.98 1.98 30.62
N ALA A 28 18.94 2.25 29.82
CA ALA A 28 17.55 1.97 30.13
C ALA A 28 16.87 1.28 28.95
N TYR A 29 16.19 0.17 29.19
CA TYR A 29 15.46 -0.54 28.14
C TYR A 29 14.25 -1.31 28.68
N VAL A 30 13.29 -1.59 27.81
CA VAL A 30 12.12 -2.42 28.14
C VAL A 30 12.34 -3.82 27.58
N LEU A 31 12.15 -4.83 28.43
CA LEU A 31 12.18 -6.24 28.04
C LEU A 31 11.00 -6.95 28.70
N HIS A 32 10.15 -7.62 27.92
CA HIS A 32 8.95 -8.32 28.39
C HIS A 32 8.00 -7.41 29.20
N GLY A 33 7.83 -6.15 28.79
CA GLY A 33 6.98 -5.18 29.49
C GLY A 33 7.53 -4.72 30.85
N THR A 34 8.79 -5.05 31.17
CA THR A 34 9.47 -4.64 32.40
C THR A 34 10.58 -3.64 32.07
N LEU A 35 10.63 -2.52 32.77
CA LEU A 35 11.70 -1.53 32.61
C LEU A 35 12.95 -2.01 33.36
N ARG A 36 14.07 -2.10 32.66
CA ARG A 36 15.40 -2.40 33.20
C ARG A 36 16.24 -1.14 33.22
N LEU A 37 16.81 -0.83 34.38
CA LEU A 37 17.75 0.27 34.58
C LEU A 37 19.10 -0.31 35.01
N VAL A 38 20.14 -0.07 34.22
CA VAL A 38 21.49 -0.62 34.46
C VAL A 38 22.42 0.49 34.95
N LEU A 39 23.08 0.27 36.09
CA LEU A 39 24.13 1.14 36.64
C LEU A 39 25.33 0.27 37.04
N GLY A 40 26.43 0.32 36.28
CA GLY A 40 27.53 -0.62 36.41
C GLY A 40 27.07 -2.07 36.20
N ASP A 41 27.36 -2.94 37.18
CA ASP A 41 26.94 -4.35 37.18
C ASP A 41 25.58 -4.59 37.86
N GLN A 42 24.90 -3.54 38.31
CA GLN A 42 23.59 -3.63 38.96
C GLN A 42 22.45 -3.49 37.93
N ASP A 43 21.49 -4.40 37.99
CA ASP A 43 20.31 -4.44 37.13
C ASP A 43 19.04 -4.28 37.97
N LEU A 44 18.39 -3.12 37.87
CA LEU A 44 17.17 -2.80 38.59
C LEU A 44 15.95 -3.07 37.70
N CYS A 45 15.05 -3.92 38.18
CA CYS A 45 13.93 -4.45 37.42
C CYS A 45 12.61 -3.88 37.97
N LEU A 46 11.91 -3.04 37.20
CA LEU A 46 10.68 -2.35 37.63
C LEU A 46 9.48 -2.88 36.84
N ARG A 47 8.56 -3.57 37.53
CA ARG A 47 7.32 -4.06 36.93
C ARG A 47 6.23 -2.98 36.91
N PRO A 48 5.28 -3.04 35.96
CA PRO A 48 4.16 -2.10 35.92
C PRO A 48 3.37 -2.10 37.24
N GLY A 49 3.39 -0.98 37.96
CA GLY A 49 2.62 -0.76 39.19
C GLY A 49 3.34 -1.03 40.51
N GLU A 50 4.63 -1.43 40.51
CA GLU A 50 5.41 -1.57 41.74
C GLU A 50 6.06 -0.24 42.16
N ALA A 51 5.96 0.12 43.44
CA ALA A 51 6.76 1.17 44.07
C ALA A 51 7.95 0.50 44.78
N VAL A 52 9.16 1.00 44.57
CA VAL A 52 10.37 0.47 45.24
C VAL A 52 10.62 1.27 46.51
N GLU A 53 10.49 0.62 47.66
CA GLU A 53 11.09 1.06 48.92
C GLU A 53 12.47 0.39 49.06
N SER A 54 13.53 1.17 49.20
CA SER A 54 14.88 0.65 49.42
C SER A 54 15.27 0.80 50.89
N ASP A 55 15.04 -0.24 51.68
CA ASP A 55 15.65 -0.42 53.00
C ASP A 55 17.04 -1.05 52.83
N ASN A 56 18.07 -0.20 52.72
CA ASN A 56 19.44 -0.40 53.22
C ASN A 56 20.43 0.52 52.49
N CYS A 57 20.65 1.71 53.04
CA CYS A 57 21.89 2.45 52.87
C CYS A 57 22.36 2.90 54.25
N GLY A 58 23.57 2.47 54.62
CA GLY A 58 24.27 2.83 55.86
C GLY A 58 24.64 4.33 55.94
N PRO A 59 25.28 4.76 57.04
CA PRO A 59 25.18 6.13 57.54
C PRO A 59 25.93 7.16 56.69
N ALA A 60 25.37 8.37 56.68
CA ALA A 60 25.78 9.55 55.92
C ALA A 60 27.18 10.11 56.30
N PRO A 61 27.88 10.79 55.39
CA PRO A 61 28.92 11.74 55.76
C PRO A 61 28.33 13.12 56.13
N ALA A 62 29.08 13.81 56.97
CA ALA A 62 28.73 14.96 57.81
C ALA A 62 28.16 16.21 57.11
N ALA A 63 27.38 16.93 57.91
CA ALA A 63 26.78 18.22 57.64
C ALA A 63 27.81 19.30 57.25
N VAL A 64 27.42 20.13 56.28
CA VAL A 64 27.89 21.52 56.21
C VAL A 64 26.68 22.40 56.48
N ASP A 65 26.74 23.06 57.62
CA ASP A 65 25.77 24.05 58.11
C ASP A 65 25.90 25.36 57.31
N THR A 66 24.77 26.01 57.02
CA THR A 66 24.61 27.47 57.03
C THR A 66 23.16 27.85 56.69
N ALA A 67 22.36 27.97 57.74
CA ALA A 67 21.53 29.12 58.07
C ALA A 67 21.08 30.12 56.96
N LEU A 68 19.76 30.39 57.01
CA LEU A 68 19.04 31.67 56.85
C LEU A 68 18.29 32.00 55.53
N ALA A 69 16.97 32.09 55.74
CA ALA A 69 16.07 33.20 55.37
C ALA A 69 15.45 33.28 53.97
N GLY A 70 14.11 33.17 53.96
CA GLY A 70 13.20 34.05 53.21
C GLY A 70 13.32 34.07 51.68
N GLY A 71 12.55 33.21 51.01
CA GLY A 71 12.33 33.32 49.56
C GLY A 71 11.00 32.68 49.14
N THR A 72 10.16 33.46 48.49
CA THR A 72 8.91 33.05 47.83
C THR A 72 9.16 31.83 46.92
N PRO A 73 8.26 30.83 46.85
CA PRO A 73 8.47 29.68 45.99
C PRO A 73 8.59 30.15 44.52
N PRO A 74 9.57 29.64 43.75
CA PRO A 74 9.70 30.01 42.35
C PRO A 74 8.41 29.61 41.61
N SER A 75 7.87 30.55 40.84
CA SER A 75 6.75 30.33 39.94
C SER A 75 6.99 29.07 39.15
N ARG A 76 6.03 28.12 39.17
CA ARG A 76 6.02 26.96 38.26
C ARG A 76 6.18 27.49 36.85
N GLY A 77 7.39 27.38 36.31
CA GLY A 77 7.66 27.65 34.91
C GLY A 77 6.70 26.79 34.11
N ARG A 78 5.78 27.43 33.39
CA ARG A 78 5.05 26.75 32.32
C ARG A 78 6.15 26.27 31.38
N THR A 79 6.39 24.97 31.36
CA THR A 79 7.15 24.32 30.30
C THR A 79 6.37 24.64 29.03
N THR A 80 6.78 25.70 28.33
CA THR A 80 6.28 25.99 27.00
C THR A 80 6.70 24.81 26.16
N LEU A 81 5.78 23.87 25.91
CA LEU A 81 5.92 22.90 24.84
C LEU A 81 6.36 23.69 23.61
N ARG A 82 7.59 23.48 23.17
CA ARG A 82 8.16 24.16 22.00
C ARG A 82 7.18 23.96 20.86
N ALA A 83 6.70 25.05 20.28
CA ALA A 83 5.84 24.98 19.10
C ALA A 83 6.60 24.21 18.02
N VAL A 84 6.11 23.01 17.68
CA VAL A 84 6.64 22.22 16.57
C VAL A 84 6.41 23.04 15.29
N PRO A 85 7.37 23.10 14.35
CA PRO A 85 7.15 23.72 13.05
C PRO A 85 5.88 23.20 12.39
N ARG A 86 5.13 24.07 11.69
CA ARG A 86 3.89 23.66 11.00
C ARG A 86 4.21 22.69 9.88
N LEU A 87 3.44 21.60 9.79
CA LEU A 87 3.48 20.68 8.66
C LEU A 87 3.01 21.38 7.37
N ALA A 88 3.43 20.86 6.22
CA ALA A 88 2.93 21.33 4.94
C ALA A 88 1.41 21.08 4.85
N PRO A 89 0.58 22.08 4.49
CA PRO A 89 -0.88 21.95 4.59
C PRO A 89 -1.49 20.80 3.80
N HIS A 90 -0.95 20.48 2.61
CA HIS A 90 -1.47 19.41 1.75
C HIS A 90 -1.29 18.01 2.37
N VAL A 91 -0.31 17.81 3.26
CA VAL A 91 -0.10 16.51 3.93
C VAL A 91 -1.29 16.14 4.80
N ALA A 92 -1.95 17.13 5.42
CA ALA A 92 -3.16 16.90 6.22
C ALA A 92 -4.38 16.52 5.37
N THR A 93 -4.31 16.67 4.04
CA THR A 93 -5.40 16.31 3.12
C THR A 93 -5.31 14.88 2.61
N VAL A 94 -4.20 14.18 2.86
CA VAL A 94 -4.03 12.78 2.49
C VAL A 94 -4.91 11.92 3.39
N PRO A 95 -5.90 11.19 2.85
CA PRO A 95 -6.79 10.38 3.67
C PRO A 95 -6.06 9.17 4.28
N GLY A 96 -6.53 8.73 5.45
CA GLY A 96 -6.06 7.48 6.05
C GLY A 96 -6.54 6.25 5.27
N SER A 97 -5.83 5.13 5.41
CA SER A 97 -6.22 3.87 4.75
C SER A 97 -7.26 3.11 5.57
N GLY A 98 -8.50 3.04 5.08
CA GLY A 98 -9.57 2.23 5.69
C GLY A 98 -9.24 0.73 5.72
N ILE A 99 -8.54 0.24 4.68
CA ILE A 99 -8.07 -1.16 4.60
C ILE A 99 -7.15 -1.50 5.79
N ARG A 100 -6.12 -0.65 6.03
CA ARG A 100 -5.15 -0.89 7.12
C ARG A 100 -5.81 -0.99 8.47
N ARG A 101 -6.82 -0.16 8.75
CA ARG A 101 -7.56 -0.18 10.01
C ARG A 101 -8.21 -1.54 10.29
N VAL A 102 -8.83 -2.15 9.28
CA VAL A 102 -9.47 -3.47 9.44
C VAL A 102 -8.42 -4.59 9.50
N THR A 103 -7.34 -4.49 8.73
CA THR A 103 -6.23 -5.45 8.80
C THR A 103 -5.53 -5.43 10.17
N GLU A 104 -5.25 -4.26 10.73
CA GLU A 104 -4.63 -4.10 12.06
C GLU A 104 -5.53 -4.70 13.16
N LEU A 105 -6.85 -4.49 13.07
CA LEU A 105 -7.81 -5.11 13.97
C LEU A 105 -7.77 -6.65 13.88
N ALA A 106 -7.64 -7.20 12.66
CA ALA A 106 -7.54 -8.64 12.46
C ALA A 106 -6.25 -9.22 13.04
N TRP A 107 -5.11 -8.56 12.85
CA TRP A 107 -3.84 -8.99 13.45
C TRP A 107 -3.87 -8.97 14.99
N ALA A 108 -4.63 -8.04 15.58
CA ALA A 108 -4.85 -8.01 17.03
C ALA A 108 -5.89 -9.05 17.51
N THR A 109 -6.59 -9.75 16.60
CA THR A 109 -7.65 -10.71 16.92
C THR A 109 -7.15 -12.14 16.66
N PRO A 110 -6.86 -12.94 17.71
CA PRO A 110 -6.33 -14.29 17.54
C PRO A 110 -7.22 -15.18 16.67
N GLY A 111 -6.64 -15.81 15.65
CA GLY A 111 -7.35 -16.72 14.75
C GLY A 111 -8.27 -16.04 13.73
N ALA A 112 -8.18 -14.72 13.57
CA ALA A 112 -8.93 -14.01 12.54
C ALA A 112 -8.45 -14.40 11.13
N ILE A 113 -9.41 -14.65 10.23
CA ILE A 113 -9.17 -14.90 8.82
C ILE A 113 -9.03 -13.54 8.12
N VAL A 114 -7.90 -13.34 7.43
CA VAL A 114 -7.60 -12.07 6.74
C VAL A 114 -7.88 -12.20 5.25
N LEU A 115 -9.03 -11.67 4.81
CA LEU A 115 -9.41 -11.54 3.40
C LEU A 115 -9.34 -10.07 2.91
N SER A 116 -8.75 -9.18 3.71
CA SER A 116 -8.70 -7.74 3.44
C SER A 116 -7.46 -7.29 2.68
N VAL A 117 -6.39 -8.10 2.63
CA VAL A 117 -5.09 -7.73 2.05
C VAL A 117 -4.87 -8.41 0.71
N GLY A 118 -4.52 -7.61 -0.31
CA GLY A 118 -4.26 -8.09 -1.66
C GLY A 118 -2.79 -8.37 -1.95
N GLU A 119 -2.19 -9.24 -1.15
CA GLU A 119 -0.81 -9.70 -1.27
C GLU A 119 -0.80 -11.16 -1.67
N PRO A 120 -0.11 -11.55 -2.76
CA PRO A 120 0.02 -12.95 -3.14
C PRO A 120 0.48 -13.80 -1.95
N ASP A 121 -0.27 -14.88 -1.69
CA ASP A 121 0.01 -15.91 -0.70
C ASP A 121 1.03 -16.95 -1.19
N LEU A 122 1.29 -16.96 -2.50
CA LEU A 122 2.26 -17.82 -3.15
C LEU A 122 3.69 -17.25 -2.99
N PRO A 123 4.72 -18.11 -2.84
CA PRO A 123 6.08 -17.66 -2.65
C PRO A 123 6.64 -17.01 -3.91
N THR A 124 7.59 -16.08 -3.73
CA THR A 124 8.42 -15.59 -4.84
C THR A 124 9.13 -16.78 -5.52
N PRO A 125 9.15 -16.86 -6.87
CA PRO A 125 9.82 -17.94 -7.58
C PRO A 125 11.28 -18.14 -7.16
N ALA A 126 11.69 -19.39 -6.93
CA ALA A 126 13.01 -19.68 -6.38
C ALA A 126 14.17 -19.16 -7.26
N HIS A 127 13.98 -19.13 -8.58
CA HIS A 127 14.98 -18.60 -9.52
C HIS A 127 15.16 -17.08 -9.41
N VAL A 128 14.10 -16.35 -9.03
CA VAL A 128 14.14 -14.91 -8.75
C VAL A 128 14.94 -14.62 -7.49
N LEU A 129 14.66 -15.37 -6.42
CA LEU A 129 15.39 -15.23 -5.15
C LEU A 129 16.88 -15.52 -5.33
N ARG A 130 17.23 -16.62 -6.03
CA ARG A 130 18.63 -16.94 -6.34
C ARG A 130 19.33 -15.81 -7.08
N ALA A 131 18.72 -15.25 -8.13
CA ALA A 131 19.34 -14.18 -8.90
C ALA A 131 19.61 -12.92 -8.05
N ALA A 132 18.69 -12.57 -7.14
CA ALA A 132 18.90 -11.47 -6.20
C ALA A 132 20.00 -11.78 -5.17
N THR A 133 20.04 -13.01 -4.64
CA THR A 133 21.08 -13.48 -3.72
C THR A 133 22.46 -13.50 -4.40
N ASP A 134 22.54 -13.95 -5.65
CA ASP A 134 23.79 -14.00 -6.40
C ASP A 134 24.32 -12.59 -6.68
N ALA A 135 23.45 -11.61 -6.92
CA ALA A 135 23.83 -10.21 -7.02
C ALA A 135 24.43 -9.67 -5.72
N LEU A 136 23.82 -10.01 -4.57
CA LEU A 136 24.40 -9.68 -3.27
C LEU A 136 25.76 -10.36 -3.05
N ALA A 137 25.89 -11.63 -3.43
CA ALA A 137 27.14 -12.39 -3.29
C ALA A 137 28.29 -11.83 -4.14
N ARG A 138 27.97 -11.15 -5.26
CA ARG A 138 28.94 -10.42 -6.09
C ARG A 138 29.21 -8.98 -5.63
N ASP A 139 28.59 -8.54 -4.55
CA ASP A 139 28.63 -7.15 -4.08
C ASP A 139 28.08 -6.14 -5.11
N ASP A 140 27.02 -6.52 -5.84
CA ASP A 140 26.28 -5.63 -6.75
C ASP A 140 25.39 -4.66 -5.93
N THR A 141 26.00 -3.87 -5.05
CA THR A 141 25.35 -3.01 -4.03
C THR A 141 25.51 -1.50 -4.29
N ARG A 142 26.25 -1.13 -5.35
CA ARG A 142 26.49 0.26 -5.75
C ARG A 142 25.30 0.86 -6.50
N TYR A 143 25.31 2.18 -6.66
CA TYR A 143 24.36 2.89 -7.50
C TYR A 143 24.32 2.30 -8.92
N SER A 144 23.11 2.12 -9.44
CA SER A 144 22.85 1.82 -10.85
C SER A 144 22.38 3.09 -11.57
N ALA A 145 22.14 3.01 -12.88
CA ALA A 145 21.52 4.12 -13.60
C ALA A 145 20.17 4.49 -12.98
N ASN A 146 19.78 5.77 -13.00
CA ASN A 146 18.48 6.23 -12.48
C ASN A 146 17.30 5.44 -13.05
N ALA A 147 17.35 5.18 -14.36
CA ALA A 147 16.33 4.43 -15.09
C ALA A 147 16.31 2.93 -14.72
N GLY A 148 17.31 2.43 -13.99
CA GLY A 148 17.52 1.01 -13.71
C GLY A 148 18.51 0.34 -14.67
N ILE A 149 18.90 -0.88 -14.33
CA ILE A 149 19.86 -1.66 -15.11
C ILE A 149 19.30 -1.96 -16.50
N THR A 150 20.14 -1.81 -17.53
CA THR A 150 19.75 -2.03 -18.93
C THR A 150 19.09 -3.40 -19.17
N PRO A 151 19.60 -4.53 -18.63
CA PRO A 151 18.97 -5.84 -18.84
C PRO A 151 17.51 -5.92 -18.38
N LEU A 152 17.15 -5.23 -17.29
CA LEU A 152 15.77 -5.21 -16.79
C LEU A 152 14.85 -4.43 -17.73
N ARG A 153 15.33 -3.28 -18.20
CA ARG A 153 14.57 -2.41 -19.11
C ARG A 153 14.33 -3.09 -20.46
N GLU A 154 15.35 -3.75 -21.01
CA GLU A 154 15.25 -4.52 -22.26
C GLU A 154 14.33 -5.72 -22.11
N ALA A 155 14.45 -6.49 -21.02
CA ALA A 155 13.59 -7.63 -20.76
C ALA A 155 12.11 -7.23 -20.61
N LEU A 156 11.83 -6.07 -20.00
CA LEU A 156 10.45 -5.58 -19.90
C LEU A 156 9.90 -5.17 -21.27
N GLY A 157 10.68 -4.43 -22.07
CA GLY A 157 10.28 -4.08 -23.45
C GLY A 157 10.00 -5.32 -24.30
N ALA A 158 10.89 -6.32 -24.23
CA ALA A 158 10.70 -7.60 -24.93
C ALA A 158 9.44 -8.35 -24.48
N ARG A 159 9.12 -8.36 -23.18
CA ARG A 159 7.88 -8.94 -22.66
C ARG A 159 6.64 -8.24 -23.20
N LEU A 160 6.65 -6.91 -23.25
CA LEU A 160 5.53 -6.12 -23.77
C LEU A 160 5.32 -6.36 -25.27
N ALA A 161 6.40 -6.48 -26.04
CA ALA A 161 6.35 -6.84 -27.44
C ALA A 161 5.80 -8.27 -27.64
N GLN A 162 6.28 -9.24 -26.86
CA GLN A 162 5.85 -10.64 -26.96
C GLN A 162 4.37 -10.82 -26.57
N ARG A 163 3.94 -10.19 -25.48
CA ARG A 163 2.63 -10.42 -24.88
C ARG A 163 1.53 -9.58 -25.51
N PHE A 164 1.86 -8.36 -25.92
CA PHE A 164 0.87 -7.37 -26.36
C PHE A 164 1.17 -6.76 -27.73
N GLY A 165 2.28 -7.13 -28.38
CA GLY A 165 2.68 -6.52 -29.65
C GLY A 165 3.11 -5.07 -29.53
N LEU A 166 3.51 -4.61 -28.33
CA LEU A 166 3.96 -3.25 -28.08
C LEU A 166 5.48 -3.13 -28.21
N ASP A 167 5.95 -2.39 -29.22
CA ASP A 167 7.37 -2.09 -29.37
C ASP A 167 7.77 -0.92 -28.45
N VAL A 168 8.24 -1.26 -27.24
CA VAL A 168 8.64 -0.27 -26.23
C VAL A 168 10.18 -0.16 -26.22
N PRO A 169 10.75 0.96 -26.71
CA PRO A 169 12.20 1.14 -26.69
C PRO A 169 12.71 1.28 -25.25
N THR A 170 13.89 0.72 -24.97
CA THR A 170 14.53 0.68 -23.64
C THR A 170 14.60 2.05 -22.93
N ARG A 171 14.68 3.16 -23.69
CA ARG A 171 14.70 4.53 -23.14
C ARG A 171 13.40 4.95 -22.44
N ARG A 172 12.27 4.35 -22.84
CA ARG A 172 10.94 4.62 -22.28
C ARG A 172 10.63 3.79 -21.04
N VAL A 173 11.47 2.83 -20.68
CA VAL A 173 11.29 1.99 -19.48
C VAL A 173 12.11 2.55 -18.32
N TRP A 174 11.43 2.95 -17.24
CA TRP A 174 12.05 3.46 -16.03
C TRP A 174 11.70 2.57 -14.83
N VAL A 175 12.71 1.94 -14.23
CA VAL A 175 12.54 1.05 -13.08
C VAL A 175 12.23 1.87 -11.83
N THR A 176 11.26 1.38 -11.05
CA THR A 176 10.76 2.05 -9.85
C THR A 176 10.74 1.10 -8.63
N ALA A 177 10.70 1.67 -7.43
CA ALA A 177 10.56 1.01 -6.14
C ALA A 177 9.12 0.48 -5.94
N GLY A 178 8.72 -0.43 -6.82
CA GLY A 178 7.36 -0.94 -6.95
C GLY A 178 6.40 0.02 -7.66
N GLY A 179 5.15 -0.41 -7.80
CA GLY A 179 4.10 0.38 -8.45
C GLY A 179 3.80 1.69 -7.72
N SER A 180 3.90 1.72 -6.39
CA SER A 180 3.63 2.94 -5.62
C SER A 180 4.57 4.10 -5.97
N GLN A 181 5.86 3.84 -6.22
CA GLN A 181 6.77 4.89 -6.69
C GLN A 181 6.49 5.25 -8.15
N ALA A 182 6.10 4.29 -9.01
CA ALA A 182 5.70 4.60 -10.38
C ALA A 182 4.48 5.52 -10.44
N LEU A 183 3.46 5.30 -9.60
CA LEU A 183 2.30 6.18 -9.45
C LEU A 183 2.73 7.59 -9.03
N HIS A 184 3.55 7.70 -7.97
CA HIS A 184 4.01 8.99 -7.48
C HIS A 184 4.90 9.73 -8.49
N LEU A 185 5.75 9.00 -9.21
CA LEU A 185 6.60 9.53 -10.28
C LEU A 185 5.74 10.05 -11.45
N ALA A 186 4.78 9.25 -11.92
CA ALA A 186 3.87 9.64 -12.99
C ALA A 186 3.11 10.92 -12.65
N LEU A 187 2.57 11.02 -11.43
CA LEU A 187 1.87 12.23 -10.97
C LEU A 187 2.83 13.41 -10.82
N SER A 188 4.03 13.22 -10.29
CA SER A 188 5.05 14.28 -10.20
C SER A 188 5.49 14.84 -11.55
N LEU A 189 5.37 14.03 -12.62
CA LEU A 189 5.68 14.45 -14.00
C LEU A 189 4.53 15.20 -14.67
N THR A 190 3.28 14.95 -14.26
CA THR A 190 2.08 15.33 -15.03
C THR A 190 1.13 16.28 -14.31
N VAL A 191 1.32 16.50 -13.01
CA VAL A 191 0.39 17.26 -12.16
C VAL A 191 1.11 18.44 -11.51
N ALA A 192 0.61 19.65 -11.73
CA ALA A 192 0.96 20.81 -10.92
C ALA A 192 -0.01 21.01 -9.75
N ALA A 193 0.37 21.86 -8.80
CA ALA A 193 -0.50 22.19 -7.67
C ALA A 193 -1.88 22.68 -8.13
N GLY A 194 -2.93 22.04 -7.60
CA GLY A 194 -4.32 22.31 -7.92
C GLY A 194 -4.79 21.83 -9.28
N ASP A 195 -3.99 21.09 -10.06
CA ASP A 195 -4.47 20.38 -11.24
C ASP A 195 -5.34 19.19 -10.82
N GLU A 196 -6.26 18.80 -11.69
CA GLU A 196 -7.26 17.77 -11.43
C GLU A 196 -6.85 16.42 -12.04
N VAL A 197 -7.02 15.37 -11.24
CA VAL A 197 -6.77 13.98 -11.63
C VAL A 197 -8.07 13.21 -11.52
N LEU A 198 -8.58 12.74 -12.65
CA LEU A 198 -9.77 11.90 -12.72
C LEU A 198 -9.41 10.50 -12.22
N VAL A 199 -10.03 10.07 -11.11
CA VAL A 199 -9.74 8.79 -10.45
C VAL A 199 -11.01 7.92 -10.35
N PRO A 200 -10.91 6.59 -10.45
CA PRO A 200 -12.08 5.72 -10.31
C PRO A 200 -12.65 5.75 -8.88
N ASP A 201 -13.97 5.68 -8.77
CA ASP A 201 -14.73 5.48 -7.53
C ASP A 201 -15.81 4.40 -7.75
N PRO A 202 -15.66 3.16 -7.26
CA PRO A 202 -14.58 2.68 -6.38
C PRO A 202 -13.24 2.51 -7.08
N GLY A 203 -12.14 2.84 -6.41
CA GLY A 203 -10.79 2.74 -6.95
C GLY A 203 -9.71 2.50 -5.90
N TYR A 204 -8.51 2.12 -6.36
CA TYR A 204 -7.38 1.87 -5.47
C TYR A 204 -7.03 3.15 -4.67
N PRO A 205 -7.04 3.12 -3.32
CA PRO A 205 -6.97 4.35 -2.51
C PRO A 205 -5.72 5.21 -2.76
N PRO A 206 -4.54 4.63 -3.06
CA PRO A 206 -3.36 5.41 -3.40
C PRO A 206 -3.49 6.35 -4.59
N PHE A 207 -4.44 6.17 -5.52
CA PHE A 207 -4.69 7.17 -6.58
C PHE A 207 -5.09 8.52 -5.96
N VAL A 208 -6.02 8.50 -5.01
CA VAL A 208 -6.45 9.69 -4.25
C VAL A 208 -5.31 10.20 -3.36
N MET A 209 -4.67 9.30 -2.58
CA MET A 209 -3.63 9.69 -1.63
C MET A 209 -2.42 10.33 -2.31
N ALA A 210 -1.93 9.73 -3.41
CA ALA A 210 -0.78 10.24 -4.15
C ALA A 210 -1.08 11.56 -4.85
N THR A 211 -2.31 11.74 -5.35
CA THR A 211 -2.77 13.01 -5.93
C THR A 211 -2.71 14.15 -4.90
N HIS A 212 -3.24 13.95 -3.69
CA HIS A 212 -3.12 14.93 -2.61
C HIS A 212 -1.66 15.21 -2.23
N LEU A 213 -0.81 14.19 -2.21
CA LEU A 213 0.60 14.31 -1.84
C LEU A 213 1.38 15.18 -2.84
N VAL A 214 1.05 15.13 -4.13
CA VAL A 214 1.62 16.03 -5.16
C VAL A 214 0.87 17.35 -5.30
N GLN A 215 0.01 17.69 -4.33
CA GLN A 215 -0.80 18.91 -4.29
C GLN A 215 -1.85 19.02 -5.41
N GLY A 216 -2.16 17.91 -6.10
CA GLY A 216 -3.27 17.82 -7.05
C GLY A 216 -4.62 17.67 -6.35
N ARG A 217 -5.70 17.75 -7.14
CA ARG A 217 -7.08 17.57 -6.72
C ARG A 217 -7.64 16.27 -7.33
N PRO A 218 -7.89 15.22 -6.54
CA PRO A 218 -8.57 14.05 -7.08
C PRO A 218 -10.03 14.39 -7.39
N VAL A 219 -10.50 13.98 -8.57
CA VAL A 219 -11.87 14.15 -9.06
C VAL A 219 -12.41 12.74 -9.34
N PRO A 220 -13.24 12.18 -8.46
CA PRO A 220 -13.76 10.83 -8.65
C PRO A 220 -14.72 10.77 -9.84
N TYR A 221 -14.54 9.78 -10.71
CA TYR A 221 -15.55 9.37 -11.68
C TYR A 221 -16.24 8.11 -11.18
N ALA A 222 -17.58 8.18 -11.10
CA ALA A 222 -18.39 7.12 -10.49
C ALA A 222 -18.47 5.88 -11.39
N LEU A 223 -18.09 4.73 -10.82
CA LEU A 223 -18.28 3.38 -11.33
C LEU A 223 -19.45 2.78 -10.55
N ARG A 224 -20.63 2.72 -11.17
CA ARG A 224 -21.87 2.34 -10.47
C ARG A 224 -22.19 0.87 -10.69
N ALA A 225 -22.81 0.25 -9.68
CA ALA A 225 -23.30 -1.12 -9.79
C ALA A 225 -24.27 -1.32 -10.98
N ALA A 226 -25.14 -0.34 -11.25
CA ALA A 226 -26.08 -0.36 -12.37
C ALA A 226 -25.40 -0.45 -13.76
N ASP A 227 -24.16 0.02 -13.86
CA ASP A 227 -23.35 0.02 -15.08
C ASP A 227 -22.29 -1.09 -15.05
N GLY A 228 -22.42 -2.08 -14.15
CA GLY A 228 -21.45 -3.16 -13.97
C GLY A 228 -20.08 -2.68 -13.46
N PHE A 229 -20.04 -1.52 -12.81
CA PHE A 229 -18.82 -0.82 -12.39
C PHE A 229 -17.83 -0.54 -13.54
N LEU A 230 -18.32 -0.37 -14.76
CA LEU A 230 -17.51 0.07 -15.89
C LEU A 230 -17.54 1.61 -16.02
N PRO A 231 -16.44 2.23 -16.50
CA PRO A 231 -16.41 3.64 -16.83
C PRO A 231 -17.47 4.00 -17.88
N ASP A 232 -18.10 5.16 -17.71
CA ASP A 232 -18.98 5.80 -18.69
C ASP A 232 -18.23 7.02 -19.26
N PRO A 233 -17.77 6.97 -20.53
CA PRO A 233 -16.99 8.04 -21.15
C PRO A 233 -17.74 9.39 -21.18
N ASP A 234 -19.06 9.39 -21.43
CA ASP A 234 -19.85 10.62 -21.43
C ASP A 234 -19.91 11.25 -20.03
N ARG A 235 -20.03 10.44 -18.98
CA ARG A 235 -19.98 10.93 -17.58
C ARG A 235 -18.61 11.48 -17.23
N ILE A 236 -17.54 10.81 -17.66
CA ILE A 236 -16.16 11.25 -17.43
C ILE A 236 -15.91 12.57 -18.17
N GLU A 237 -16.34 12.69 -19.41
CA GLU A 237 -16.16 13.90 -20.22
C GLU A 237 -16.81 15.13 -19.57
N ARG A 238 -17.95 14.96 -18.89
CA ARG A 238 -18.61 16.05 -18.14
C ARG A 238 -17.85 16.51 -16.89
N LEU A 239 -16.89 15.73 -16.41
CA LEU A 239 -16.04 16.11 -15.27
C LEU A 239 -14.80 16.90 -15.71
N VAL A 240 -14.50 16.91 -17.01
CA VAL A 240 -13.31 17.59 -17.55
C VAL A 240 -13.47 19.11 -17.42
N THR A 241 -12.42 19.75 -16.91
CA THR A 241 -12.28 21.20 -16.81
C THR A 241 -10.92 21.63 -17.35
N ASP A 242 -10.69 22.94 -17.44
CA ASP A 242 -9.39 23.51 -17.82
C ASP A 242 -8.25 23.12 -16.85
N ARG A 243 -8.57 22.59 -15.66
CA ARG A 243 -7.62 22.10 -14.65
C ARG A 243 -7.36 20.59 -14.76
N THR A 244 -8.17 19.84 -15.51
CA THR A 244 -7.99 18.40 -15.67
C THR A 244 -6.72 18.09 -16.46
N ARG A 245 -5.89 17.18 -15.93
CA ARG A 245 -4.61 16.81 -16.54
C ARG A 245 -4.41 15.32 -16.73
N VAL A 246 -4.99 14.50 -15.87
CA VAL A 246 -4.73 13.05 -15.85
C VAL A 246 -6.04 12.30 -15.75
N LEU A 247 -6.21 11.29 -16.59
CA LEU A 247 -7.21 10.23 -16.45
C LEU A 247 -6.52 8.95 -15.95
N VAL A 248 -6.89 8.48 -14.76
CA VAL A 248 -6.39 7.21 -14.24
C VAL A 248 -7.28 6.07 -14.71
N LEU A 249 -6.68 5.06 -15.32
CA LEU A 249 -7.33 3.79 -15.69
C LEU A 249 -6.71 2.67 -14.86
N ASN A 250 -7.53 1.80 -14.28
CA ASN A 250 -7.04 0.63 -13.55
C ASN A 250 -7.71 -0.64 -14.06
N THR A 251 -6.95 -1.45 -14.79
CA THR A 251 -7.44 -2.69 -15.40
C THR A 251 -6.32 -3.73 -15.50
N PRO A 252 -6.52 -4.95 -14.97
CA PRO A 252 -7.64 -5.38 -14.13
C PRO A 252 -7.76 -4.56 -12.83
N SER A 253 -9.00 -4.34 -12.38
CA SER A 253 -9.31 -3.37 -11.32
C SER A 253 -9.03 -3.88 -9.91
N ASN A 254 -8.46 -3.00 -9.09
CA ASN A 254 -8.55 -3.02 -7.64
C ASN A 254 -9.46 -1.86 -7.20
N PRO A 255 -10.66 -2.13 -6.65
CA PRO A 255 -11.05 -3.38 -5.98
C PRO A 255 -11.91 -4.36 -6.79
N LEU A 256 -12.35 -3.98 -7.99
CA LEU A 256 -13.56 -4.57 -8.60
C LEU A 256 -13.32 -5.92 -9.27
N GLY A 257 -12.08 -6.25 -9.63
CA GLY A 257 -11.79 -7.45 -10.44
C GLY A 257 -12.27 -7.36 -11.89
N THR A 258 -12.79 -6.20 -12.33
CA THR A 258 -13.20 -5.95 -13.71
C THR A 258 -11.99 -5.76 -14.62
N VAL A 259 -12.14 -6.16 -15.88
CA VAL A 259 -11.17 -5.90 -16.95
C VAL A 259 -11.85 -5.05 -18.00
N LEU A 260 -11.27 -3.91 -18.38
CA LEU A 260 -11.89 -3.03 -19.37
C LEU A 260 -11.97 -3.72 -20.74
N PRO A 261 -13.13 -3.72 -21.41
CA PRO A 261 -13.23 -4.13 -22.81
C PRO A 261 -12.34 -3.29 -23.73
N GLU A 262 -11.81 -3.90 -24.78
CA GLU A 262 -10.93 -3.23 -25.76
C GLU A 262 -11.55 -1.93 -26.31
N ALA A 263 -12.82 -1.98 -26.72
CA ALA A 263 -13.53 -0.83 -27.26
C ALA A 263 -13.66 0.31 -26.24
N LEU A 264 -13.93 -0.01 -24.97
CA LEU A 264 -14.03 0.98 -23.90
C LEU A 264 -12.66 1.58 -23.57
N THR A 265 -11.59 0.77 -23.54
CA THR A 265 -10.22 1.27 -23.37
C THR A 265 -9.86 2.24 -24.49
N ALA A 266 -10.18 1.91 -25.73
CA ALA A 266 -9.94 2.80 -26.88
C ALA A 266 -10.71 4.12 -26.76
N GLU A 267 -11.99 4.06 -26.35
CA GLU A 267 -12.85 5.24 -26.20
C GLU A 267 -12.36 6.18 -25.08
N LEU A 268 -11.89 5.63 -23.96
CA LEU A 268 -11.32 6.40 -22.85
C LEU A 268 -10.00 7.07 -23.23
N VAL A 269 -9.15 6.38 -24.00
CA VAL A 269 -7.90 6.97 -24.54
C VAL A 269 -8.22 8.03 -25.60
N ASP A 270 -9.23 7.83 -26.44
CA ASP A 270 -9.72 8.84 -27.39
C ASP A 270 -10.23 10.09 -26.66
N LEU A 271 -11.02 9.92 -25.60
CA LEU A 271 -11.47 11.02 -24.74
C LEU A 271 -10.28 11.80 -24.18
N ALA A 272 -9.29 11.10 -23.61
CA ALA A 272 -8.07 11.74 -23.13
C ALA A 272 -7.34 12.52 -24.24
N ARG A 273 -7.36 12.02 -25.47
CA ARG A 273 -6.84 12.75 -26.64
C ARG A 273 -7.62 13.99 -27.00
N ARG A 274 -8.95 13.94 -27.00
CA ARG A 274 -9.80 15.10 -27.34
C ARG A 274 -9.60 16.27 -26.35
N HIS A 275 -9.27 15.95 -25.10
CA HIS A 275 -9.13 16.92 -24.00
C HIS A 275 -7.69 17.18 -23.56
N ASP A 276 -6.71 16.70 -24.33
CA ASP A 276 -5.27 16.84 -24.03
C ASP A 276 -4.87 16.39 -22.60
N LEU A 277 -5.40 15.24 -22.20
CA LEU A 277 -5.12 14.62 -20.90
C LEU A 277 -4.02 13.57 -21.05
N TRP A 278 -3.18 13.44 -20.02
CA TRP A 278 -2.38 12.24 -19.81
C TRP A 278 -3.26 11.08 -19.37
N VAL A 279 -2.88 9.87 -19.75
CA VAL A 279 -3.51 8.64 -19.25
C VAL A 279 -2.50 7.94 -18.34
N LEU A 280 -2.87 7.73 -17.08
CA LEU A 280 -2.12 6.87 -16.18
C LEU A 280 -2.79 5.50 -16.13
N ALA A 281 -2.19 4.52 -16.80
CA ALA A 281 -2.69 3.16 -16.85
C ALA A 281 -2.01 2.29 -15.79
N ASP A 282 -2.75 1.94 -14.73
CA ASP A 282 -2.33 0.94 -13.75
C ASP A 282 -2.73 -0.47 -14.24
N GLU A 283 -1.73 -1.18 -14.76
CA GLU A 283 -1.85 -2.51 -15.34
C GLU A 283 -1.20 -3.59 -14.44
N CYS A 284 -1.14 -3.36 -13.12
CA CYS A 284 -0.48 -4.24 -12.15
C CYS A 284 -0.92 -5.71 -12.20
N TYR A 285 -2.16 -5.97 -12.63
CA TYR A 285 -2.79 -7.28 -12.58
C TYR A 285 -2.93 -7.94 -13.96
N GLU A 286 -2.29 -7.42 -15.00
CA GLU A 286 -2.42 -7.92 -16.38
C GLU A 286 -2.10 -9.42 -16.54
N ALA A 287 -1.31 -9.99 -15.62
CA ALA A 287 -1.02 -11.42 -15.56
C ALA A 287 -2.21 -12.29 -15.12
N PHE A 288 -3.17 -11.73 -14.40
CA PHE A 288 -4.27 -12.44 -13.76
C PHE A 288 -5.60 -12.03 -14.41
N THR A 289 -5.79 -12.45 -15.65
CA THR A 289 -7.05 -12.31 -16.39
C THR A 289 -7.72 -13.66 -16.54
N PHE A 290 -9.00 -13.74 -16.21
CA PHE A 290 -9.76 -14.99 -16.23
C PHE A 290 -10.58 -15.13 -17.51
N ASP A 291 -11.57 -14.27 -17.70
CA ASP A 291 -12.60 -14.49 -18.73
C ASP A 291 -12.51 -13.44 -19.85
N ARG A 292 -11.75 -12.37 -19.63
CA ARG A 292 -11.46 -11.31 -20.61
C ARG A 292 -9.96 -11.05 -20.69
N PRO A 293 -9.35 -11.02 -21.88
CA PRO A 293 -7.94 -10.66 -22.01
C PRO A 293 -7.71 -9.19 -21.64
N HIS A 294 -6.54 -8.89 -21.07
CA HIS A 294 -6.09 -7.52 -20.84
C HIS A 294 -5.68 -6.86 -22.15
N VAL A 295 -6.03 -5.59 -22.32
CA VAL A 295 -5.56 -4.74 -23.43
C VAL A 295 -4.85 -3.51 -22.85
N PRO A 296 -3.55 -3.34 -23.11
CA PRO A 296 -2.84 -2.16 -22.64
C PRO A 296 -3.36 -0.87 -23.26
N ALA A 297 -3.48 0.19 -22.46
CA ALA A 297 -3.96 1.49 -22.95
C ALA A 297 -2.99 2.11 -23.98
N ALA A 298 -1.68 1.85 -23.83
CA ALA A 298 -0.63 2.35 -24.73
C ALA A 298 -0.75 1.81 -26.17
N ARG A 299 -1.58 0.78 -26.41
CA ARG A 299 -1.91 0.32 -27.76
C ARG A 299 -2.68 1.36 -28.58
N PHE A 300 -3.38 2.28 -27.92
CA PHE A 300 -4.23 3.27 -28.57
C PHE A 300 -3.58 4.65 -28.66
N ASP A 301 -2.65 4.97 -27.76
CA ASP A 301 -1.88 6.21 -27.79
C ASP A 301 -0.60 6.08 -26.95
N GLU A 302 0.57 6.02 -27.59
CA GLU A 302 1.86 5.93 -26.90
C GLU A 302 2.45 7.30 -26.51
N GLU A 303 1.83 8.40 -26.95
CA GLU A 303 2.32 9.76 -26.72
C GLU A 303 1.79 10.34 -25.41
N ARG A 304 0.65 9.84 -24.91
CA ARG A 304 0.03 10.32 -23.65
C ARG A 304 -0.12 9.28 -22.55
N VAL A 305 0.10 8.00 -22.84
CA VAL A 305 -0.10 6.92 -21.85
C VAL A 305 1.19 6.69 -21.07
N LEU A 306 1.12 6.87 -19.75
CA LEU A 306 2.10 6.38 -18.81
C LEU A 306 1.59 5.05 -18.23
N THR A 307 2.30 3.94 -18.48
CA THR A 307 1.88 2.61 -18.01
C THR A 307 2.69 2.19 -16.79
N LEU A 308 1.98 1.89 -15.71
CA LEU A 308 2.53 1.39 -14.47
C LEU A 308 2.57 -0.13 -14.48
N HIS A 309 3.75 -0.68 -14.22
CA HIS A 309 3.97 -2.09 -14.00
C HIS A 309 4.54 -2.36 -12.60
N THR A 310 4.25 -3.53 -12.07
CA THR A 310 4.82 -3.98 -10.80
C THR A 310 5.21 -5.45 -10.85
N PHE A 311 6.29 -5.78 -10.15
CA PHE A 311 6.66 -7.17 -9.92
C PHE A 311 5.97 -7.76 -8.69
N SER A 312 5.33 -6.90 -7.88
CA SER A 312 4.72 -7.28 -6.61
C SER A 312 3.57 -8.29 -6.75
N LYS A 313 2.87 -8.29 -7.88
CA LYS A 313 1.68 -9.13 -8.07
C LYS A 313 2.01 -10.36 -8.90
N THR A 314 2.45 -10.17 -10.13
CA THR A 314 2.73 -11.25 -11.08
C THR A 314 3.72 -12.29 -10.56
N TRP A 315 4.79 -11.87 -9.87
CA TRP A 315 5.86 -12.76 -9.39
C TRP A 315 5.97 -12.82 -7.86
N ALA A 316 4.92 -12.40 -7.14
CA ALA A 316 4.91 -12.37 -5.66
C ALA A 316 6.15 -11.66 -5.05
N MET A 317 6.58 -10.55 -5.65
CA MET A 317 7.76 -9.78 -5.21
C MET A 317 7.36 -8.51 -4.40
N THR A 318 6.34 -8.60 -3.54
CA THR A 318 5.81 -7.45 -2.78
C THR A 318 6.90 -6.76 -1.96
N GLY A 319 7.70 -7.53 -1.21
CA GLY A 319 8.77 -7.04 -0.35
C GLY A 319 10.05 -6.60 -1.07
N LEU A 320 10.28 -7.04 -2.32
CA LEU A 320 11.49 -6.70 -3.08
C LEU A 320 11.44 -5.31 -3.73
N ARG A 321 10.25 -4.70 -3.75
CA ARG A 321 10.01 -3.31 -4.19
C ARG A 321 10.56 -3.03 -5.60
N VAL A 322 10.13 -3.82 -6.59
CA VAL A 322 10.46 -3.57 -8.01
C VAL A 322 9.19 -3.33 -8.82
N GLY A 323 9.24 -2.31 -9.66
CA GLY A 323 8.21 -1.93 -10.62
C GLY A 323 8.85 -1.22 -11.80
N ALA A 324 8.02 -0.74 -12.71
CA ALA A 324 8.46 0.12 -13.79
C ALA A 324 7.36 1.10 -14.19
N LEU A 325 7.77 2.21 -14.77
CA LEU A 325 6.92 3.14 -15.48
C LEU A 325 7.39 3.17 -16.93
N VAL A 326 6.51 2.77 -17.85
CA VAL A 326 6.70 3.01 -19.28
C VAL A 326 6.15 4.39 -19.59
N VAL A 327 6.98 5.26 -20.16
CA VAL A 327 6.65 6.68 -20.35
C VAL A 327 6.69 7.10 -21.82
N PRO A 328 5.89 8.09 -22.22
CA PRO A 328 6.02 8.73 -23.52
C PRO A 328 7.36 9.45 -23.70
N ASP A 329 7.77 9.67 -24.96
CA ASP A 329 9.04 10.35 -25.25
C ASP A 329 9.07 11.80 -24.69
N ALA A 330 7.92 12.45 -24.58
CA ALA A 330 7.79 13.84 -24.15
C ALA A 330 8.34 14.11 -22.74
N VAL A 331 8.32 13.13 -21.83
CA VAL A 331 8.82 13.32 -20.45
C VAL A 331 10.30 12.95 -20.28
N LEU A 332 10.91 12.26 -21.24
CA LEU A 332 12.29 11.77 -21.15
C LEU A 332 13.33 12.84 -20.78
N PRO A 333 13.25 14.09 -21.28
CA PRO A 333 14.24 15.12 -20.94
C PRO A 333 14.35 15.43 -19.43
N VAL A 334 13.29 15.18 -18.64
CA VAL A 334 13.24 15.49 -17.20
C VAL A 334 13.26 14.26 -16.30
N MET A 335 13.06 13.05 -16.85
CA MET A 335 12.92 11.82 -16.07
C MET A 335 14.06 11.57 -15.09
N ALA A 336 15.31 11.76 -15.53
CA ALA A 336 16.48 11.50 -14.69
C ALA A 336 16.47 12.38 -13.44
N SER A 337 16.19 13.68 -13.60
CA SER A 337 16.15 14.64 -12.49
C SER A 337 15.03 14.34 -11.50
N VAL A 338 13.84 13.97 -12.00
CA VAL A 338 12.69 13.66 -11.13
C VAL A 338 12.92 12.34 -10.37
N GLN A 339 13.41 11.30 -11.05
CA GLN A 339 13.76 10.03 -10.40
C GLN A 339 14.87 10.23 -9.35
N GLU A 340 15.91 11.00 -9.67
CA GLU A 340 17.01 11.31 -8.76
C GLU A 340 16.51 11.99 -7.48
N ALA A 341 15.61 12.97 -7.62
CA ALA A 341 15.05 13.71 -6.49
C ALA A 341 14.19 12.84 -5.54
N ILE A 342 13.67 11.71 -6.02
CA ILE A 342 12.81 10.82 -5.24
C ILE A 342 13.60 9.70 -4.58
N VAL A 343 14.46 9.00 -5.34
CA VAL A 343 15.09 7.76 -4.87
C VAL A 343 16.49 7.50 -5.43
N SER A 344 17.05 8.38 -6.27
CA SER A 344 18.24 8.10 -7.08
C SER A 344 18.01 6.92 -8.05
N CYS A 345 18.23 5.69 -7.59
CA CYS A 345 18.00 4.46 -8.35
C CYS A 345 17.44 3.35 -7.44
N VAL A 346 16.74 2.38 -8.04
CA VAL A 346 16.17 1.24 -7.32
C VAL A 346 17.25 0.25 -6.90
N ASN A 347 17.03 -0.45 -5.78
CA ASN A 347 18.00 -1.42 -5.24
C ASN A 347 18.44 -2.46 -6.29
N THR A 348 19.74 -2.50 -6.58
CA THR A 348 20.32 -3.28 -7.69
C THR A 348 20.08 -4.80 -7.56
N PRO A 349 20.21 -5.43 -6.38
CA PRO A 349 19.98 -6.87 -6.25
C PRO A 349 18.55 -7.31 -6.63
N ALA A 350 17.52 -6.58 -6.23
CA ALA A 350 16.15 -6.92 -6.62
C ALA A 350 15.92 -6.71 -8.12
N GLN A 351 16.63 -5.77 -8.77
CA GLN A 351 16.56 -5.63 -10.22
C GLN A 351 17.09 -6.87 -10.94
N HIS A 352 18.15 -7.52 -10.44
CA HIS A 352 18.61 -8.81 -10.97
C HIS A 352 17.57 -9.92 -10.77
N GLY A 353 16.90 -9.96 -9.62
CA GLY A 353 15.75 -10.83 -9.40
C GLY A 353 14.63 -10.58 -10.42
N ALA A 354 14.31 -9.32 -10.71
CA ALA A 354 13.29 -8.95 -11.69
C ALA A 354 13.68 -9.32 -13.14
N VAL A 355 14.97 -9.23 -13.50
CA VAL A 355 15.45 -9.76 -14.79
C VAL A 355 15.18 -11.27 -14.87
N ALA A 356 15.52 -12.02 -13.82
CA ALA A 356 15.27 -13.45 -13.77
C ALA A 356 13.77 -13.78 -13.81
N ALA A 357 12.92 -12.95 -13.21
CA ALA A 357 11.46 -13.10 -13.25
C ALA A 357 10.90 -12.97 -14.69
N LEU A 358 11.43 -12.04 -15.47
CA LEU A 358 10.99 -11.80 -16.85
C LEU A 358 11.49 -12.86 -17.83
N LEU A 359 12.75 -13.27 -17.69
CA LEU A 359 13.43 -14.16 -18.63
C LEU A 359 13.35 -15.64 -18.25
N GLY A 360 13.00 -15.94 -17.00
CA GLY A 360 12.92 -17.29 -16.46
C GLY A 360 11.60 -17.99 -16.79
N PRO A 361 11.43 -19.23 -16.29
CA PRO A 361 10.19 -19.99 -16.42
C PRO A 361 9.00 -19.24 -15.83
N GLN A 362 7.85 -19.31 -16.51
CA GLN A 362 6.61 -18.66 -16.07
C GLN A 362 5.64 -19.64 -15.39
N ASP A 363 6.05 -20.89 -15.14
CA ASP A 363 5.22 -21.95 -14.56
C ASP A 363 4.58 -21.53 -13.22
N ASP A 364 5.32 -20.82 -12.37
CA ASP A 364 4.84 -20.29 -11.08
C ASP A 364 3.74 -19.24 -11.27
N VAL A 365 3.86 -18.38 -12.29
CA VAL A 365 2.86 -17.35 -12.63
C VAL A 365 1.59 -18.01 -13.18
N GLU A 366 1.75 -19.01 -14.04
CA GLU A 366 0.62 -19.77 -14.59
C GLU A 366 -0.10 -20.58 -13.51
N ALA A 367 0.65 -21.18 -12.58
CA ALA A 367 0.09 -21.85 -11.41
C ALA A 367 -0.69 -20.86 -10.54
N ALA A 368 -0.13 -19.67 -10.27
CA ALA A 368 -0.82 -18.60 -9.55
C ALA A 368 -2.13 -18.18 -10.24
N ALA A 369 -2.11 -17.98 -11.56
CA ALA A 369 -3.30 -17.63 -12.32
C ALA A 369 -4.40 -18.71 -12.24
N ARG A 370 -4.03 -20.00 -12.30
CA ARG A 370 -4.97 -21.12 -12.10
C ARG A 370 -5.55 -21.13 -10.68
N THR A 371 -4.70 -20.93 -9.66
CA THR A 371 -5.11 -20.86 -8.26
C THR A 371 -6.09 -19.72 -8.03
N TYR A 372 -5.78 -18.50 -8.49
CA TYR A 372 -6.66 -17.34 -8.28
C TYR A 372 -7.98 -17.45 -9.04
N ARG A 373 -8.00 -18.08 -10.22
CA ARG A 373 -9.25 -18.44 -10.91
C ARG A 373 -10.08 -19.41 -10.07
N ALA A 374 -9.47 -20.48 -9.56
CA ALA A 374 -10.17 -21.46 -8.73
C ALA A 374 -10.67 -20.85 -7.41
N HIS A 375 -9.91 -19.94 -6.81
CA HIS A 375 -10.33 -19.18 -5.63
C HIS A 375 -11.49 -18.25 -5.94
N ARG A 376 -11.49 -17.56 -7.09
CA ARG A 376 -12.61 -16.76 -7.58
C ARG A 376 -13.87 -17.61 -7.71
N ASP A 377 -13.77 -18.77 -8.36
CA ASP A 377 -14.91 -19.69 -8.56
C ASP A 377 -15.43 -20.26 -7.23
N LEU A 378 -14.53 -20.61 -6.31
CA LEU A 378 -14.88 -21.08 -4.96
C LEU A 378 -15.58 -19.99 -4.15
N ALA A 379 -15.02 -18.79 -4.12
CA ALA A 379 -15.59 -17.66 -3.38
C ALA A 379 -16.98 -17.31 -3.90
N ALA A 380 -17.13 -17.20 -5.23
CA ALA A 380 -18.41 -17.02 -5.92
C ALA A 380 -19.43 -18.08 -5.51
N GLY A 381 -19.07 -19.37 -5.56
CA GLY A 381 -19.96 -20.46 -5.19
C GLY A 381 -20.39 -20.44 -3.72
N VAL A 382 -19.53 -20.00 -2.80
CA VAL A 382 -19.89 -19.82 -1.38
C VAL A 382 -20.86 -18.65 -1.23
N LEU A 383 -20.61 -17.51 -1.87
CA LEU A 383 -21.51 -16.35 -1.83
C LEU A 383 -22.88 -16.68 -2.41
N ASP A 384 -22.94 -17.40 -3.55
CA ASP A 384 -24.18 -17.87 -4.17
C ASP A 384 -24.97 -18.80 -3.23
N ALA A 385 -24.29 -19.76 -2.57
CA ALA A 385 -24.92 -20.68 -1.63
C ALA A 385 -25.55 -19.98 -0.43
N HIS A 386 -25.07 -18.77 -0.08
CA HIS A 386 -25.60 -17.95 1.00
C HIS A 386 -26.42 -16.73 0.52
N GLY A 387 -26.66 -16.59 -0.78
CA GLY A 387 -27.45 -15.49 -1.35
C GLY A 387 -26.82 -14.10 -1.14
N VAL A 388 -25.49 -14.01 -1.12
CA VAL A 388 -24.76 -12.73 -1.07
C VAL A 388 -24.43 -12.32 -2.51
N PRO A 389 -25.00 -11.22 -3.05
CA PRO A 389 -24.69 -10.77 -4.40
C PRO A 389 -23.24 -10.32 -4.53
N TYR A 390 -22.66 -10.47 -5.72
CA TYR A 390 -21.31 -10.01 -6.02
C TYR A 390 -21.15 -9.64 -7.50
N LEU A 391 -20.13 -8.84 -7.78
CA LEU A 391 -19.71 -8.53 -9.15
C LEU A 391 -18.84 -9.66 -9.69
N HIS A 392 -19.15 -10.14 -10.90
CA HIS A 392 -18.31 -11.12 -11.58
C HIS A 392 -16.91 -10.56 -11.84
N ALA A 393 -15.88 -11.24 -11.34
CA ALA A 393 -14.49 -10.83 -11.54
C ALA A 393 -13.94 -11.44 -12.85
N ASP A 394 -13.68 -10.58 -13.82
CA ASP A 394 -13.03 -10.90 -15.10
C ASP A 394 -11.52 -11.15 -14.93
N GLY A 395 -10.91 -10.64 -13.85
CA GLY A 395 -9.48 -10.73 -13.55
C GLY A 395 -9.12 -10.16 -12.18
N GLY A 396 -7.84 -9.87 -11.99
CA GLY A 396 -7.29 -9.41 -10.72
C GLY A 396 -7.14 -10.52 -9.70
N ILE A 397 -7.07 -10.11 -8.43
CA ILE A 397 -6.96 -11.01 -7.26
C ILE A 397 -8.02 -10.64 -6.21
N TYR A 398 -9.15 -10.09 -6.65
CA TYR A 398 -10.21 -9.56 -5.79
C TYR A 398 -11.58 -9.99 -6.28
N LEU A 399 -12.51 -10.09 -5.34
CA LEU A 399 -13.94 -10.20 -5.58
C LEU A 399 -14.65 -9.05 -4.83
N TRP A 400 -15.70 -8.50 -5.43
CA TRP A 400 -16.44 -7.36 -4.90
C TRP A 400 -17.87 -7.77 -4.58
N ALA A 401 -18.20 -7.86 -3.29
CA ALA A 401 -19.47 -8.41 -2.80
C ALA A 401 -20.36 -7.32 -2.20
N ASP A 402 -21.66 -7.43 -2.46
CA ASP A 402 -22.70 -6.55 -1.93
C ASP A 402 -23.16 -7.09 -0.57
N VAL A 403 -22.98 -6.28 0.47
CA VAL A 403 -23.41 -6.57 1.84
C VAL A 403 -24.32 -5.46 2.36
N SER A 404 -24.89 -4.64 1.46
CA SER A 404 -25.62 -3.41 1.79
C SER A 404 -26.78 -3.65 2.76
N ASP A 405 -27.48 -4.78 2.60
CA ASP A 405 -28.56 -5.28 3.46
C ASP A 405 -28.11 -5.64 4.90
N ARG A 406 -26.81 -5.85 5.12
CA ARG A 406 -26.22 -6.22 6.42
C ARG A 406 -25.54 -5.05 7.13
N THR A 407 -25.14 -4.02 6.39
CA THR A 407 -24.30 -2.94 6.93
C THR A 407 -25.02 -2.01 7.92
N GLY A 408 -26.33 -1.83 7.76
CA GLY A 408 -27.07 -0.76 8.43
C GLY A 408 -26.71 0.65 7.93
N GLY A 409 -26.14 0.76 6.72
CA GLY A 409 -25.74 2.03 6.10
C GLY A 409 -24.32 2.50 6.43
N ASP A 410 -23.52 1.67 7.11
CA ASP A 410 -22.11 1.94 7.41
C ASP A 410 -21.28 0.65 7.27
N VAL A 411 -20.73 0.42 6.06
CA VAL A 411 -19.94 -0.77 5.74
C VAL A 411 -18.62 -0.84 6.49
N ASP A 412 -18.05 0.31 6.87
CA ASP A 412 -16.79 0.39 7.62
C ASP A 412 -16.99 -0.05 9.08
N ALA A 413 -18.07 0.41 9.73
CA ALA A 413 -18.46 -0.08 11.05
C ALA A 413 -18.86 -1.56 11.02
N TRP A 414 -19.59 -2.00 10.00
CA TRP A 414 -19.94 -3.40 9.83
C TRP A 414 -18.71 -4.29 9.64
N ALA A 415 -17.76 -3.91 8.78
CA ALA A 415 -16.52 -4.68 8.57
C ALA A 415 -15.69 -4.81 9.85
N ARG A 416 -15.66 -3.78 10.71
CA ARG A 416 -15.01 -3.88 12.04
C ARG A 416 -15.74 -4.86 12.97
N ARG A 417 -17.08 -4.83 13.01
CA ARG A 417 -17.87 -5.78 13.81
C ARG A 417 -17.67 -7.21 13.31
N LEU A 418 -17.59 -7.42 12.00
CA LEU A 418 -17.32 -8.73 11.42
C LEU A 418 -15.99 -9.32 11.94
N VAL A 419 -14.93 -8.50 12.06
CA VAL A 419 -13.68 -8.96 12.68
C VAL A 419 -13.87 -9.32 14.15
N ALA A 420 -14.50 -8.44 14.92
CA ALA A 420 -14.64 -8.61 16.36
C ALA A 420 -15.55 -9.79 16.76
N GLU A 421 -16.64 -10.01 16.02
CA GLU A 421 -17.70 -10.97 16.36
C GLU A 421 -17.53 -12.31 15.63
N HIS A 422 -17.00 -12.28 14.40
CA HIS A 422 -16.92 -13.46 13.52
C HIS A 422 -15.49 -13.82 13.12
N GLY A 423 -14.49 -13.01 13.49
CA GLY A 423 -13.09 -13.27 13.20
C GLY A 423 -12.77 -13.27 11.70
N VAL A 424 -13.43 -12.41 10.91
CA VAL A 424 -13.18 -12.29 9.47
C VAL A 424 -12.94 -10.82 9.10
N ALA A 425 -11.83 -10.55 8.43
CA ALA A 425 -11.51 -9.23 7.90
C ALA A 425 -11.69 -9.17 6.39
N VAL A 426 -12.62 -8.33 5.93
CA VAL A 426 -12.75 -7.89 4.54
C VAL A 426 -12.49 -6.39 4.46
N ALA A 427 -12.09 -5.88 3.28
CA ALA A 427 -11.87 -4.45 3.16
C ALA A 427 -13.21 -3.74 2.87
N PRO A 428 -13.63 -2.76 3.71
CA PRO A 428 -14.88 -2.04 3.51
C PRO A 428 -14.84 -1.23 2.23
N GLY A 429 -15.92 -1.25 1.46
CA GLY A 429 -15.97 -0.64 0.14
C GLY A 429 -15.84 0.88 0.18
N SER A 430 -16.28 1.51 1.27
CA SER A 430 -16.07 2.94 1.55
C SER A 430 -14.59 3.34 1.65
N ALA A 431 -13.67 2.39 1.83
CA ALA A 431 -12.23 2.67 1.74
C ALA A 431 -11.75 2.95 0.31
N PHE A 432 -12.55 2.60 -0.70
CA PHE A 432 -12.23 2.72 -2.13
C PHE A 432 -12.98 3.87 -2.82
N GLY A 433 -13.86 4.58 -2.10
CA GLY A 433 -14.65 5.69 -2.62
C GLY A 433 -16.11 5.60 -2.18
N ALA A 434 -16.88 6.64 -2.49
CA ALA A 434 -18.27 6.76 -2.01
C ALA A 434 -19.20 5.74 -2.67
N GLU A 435 -18.95 5.38 -3.92
CA GLU A 435 -19.72 4.36 -4.65
C GLU A 435 -19.44 2.94 -4.14
N GLY A 436 -18.50 2.79 -3.20
CA GLY A 436 -18.24 1.53 -2.52
C GLY A 436 -19.03 1.31 -1.23
N GLU A 437 -19.86 2.26 -0.81
CA GLU A 437 -20.73 2.06 0.37
C GLU A 437 -21.67 0.87 0.16
N GLY A 438 -21.84 0.03 1.18
CA GLY A 438 -22.59 -1.23 1.08
C GLY A 438 -21.84 -2.39 0.42
N TRP A 439 -20.62 -2.19 -0.10
CA TRP A 439 -19.82 -3.25 -0.73
C TRP A 439 -18.57 -3.60 0.07
N VAL A 440 -18.00 -4.77 -0.16
CA VAL A 440 -16.70 -5.17 0.39
C VAL A 440 -15.80 -5.81 -0.65
N ARG A 441 -14.50 -5.55 -0.54
CA ARG A 441 -13.47 -6.27 -1.29
C ARG A 441 -12.99 -7.48 -0.51
N ILE A 442 -13.05 -8.63 -1.16
CA ILE A 442 -12.51 -9.91 -0.71
C ILE A 442 -11.24 -10.17 -1.50
N SER A 443 -10.14 -10.45 -0.82
CA SER A 443 -8.91 -10.91 -1.46
C SER A 443 -9.00 -12.40 -1.80
N LEU A 444 -8.57 -12.75 -3.01
CA LEU A 444 -8.48 -14.13 -3.48
C LEU A 444 -7.12 -14.78 -3.17
N THR A 445 -6.24 -14.04 -2.49
CA THR A 445 -4.90 -14.48 -2.08
C THR A 445 -4.89 -15.02 -0.65
N ALA A 446 -5.73 -16.03 -0.42
CA ALA A 446 -5.85 -16.75 0.84
C ALA A 446 -6.03 -18.24 0.52
N THR A 447 -5.91 -19.10 1.54
CA THR A 447 -6.15 -20.53 1.33
C THR A 447 -7.60 -20.79 0.94
N ALA A 448 -7.85 -21.87 0.18
CA ALA A 448 -9.22 -22.28 -0.15
C ALA A 448 -10.10 -22.50 1.10
N ASP A 449 -9.52 -23.00 2.19
CA ASP A 449 -10.24 -23.23 3.45
C ASP A 449 -10.57 -21.90 4.16
N ASP A 450 -9.65 -20.93 4.15
CA ASP A 450 -9.88 -19.59 4.67
C ASP A 450 -10.96 -18.85 3.87
N LEU A 451 -10.94 -18.96 2.54
CA LEU A 451 -11.99 -18.41 1.68
C LEU A 451 -13.35 -19.04 2.00
N ARG A 452 -13.42 -20.37 2.05
CA ARG A 452 -14.68 -21.08 2.35
C ARG A 452 -15.21 -20.71 3.74
N THR A 453 -14.36 -20.82 4.76
CA THR A 453 -14.76 -20.57 6.15
C THR A 453 -15.07 -19.10 6.39
N GLY A 454 -14.21 -18.20 5.89
CA GLY A 454 -14.36 -16.76 6.05
C GLY A 454 -15.62 -16.24 5.38
N LEU A 455 -15.91 -16.68 4.15
CA LEU A 455 -17.11 -16.23 3.43
C LEU A 455 -18.41 -16.83 3.98
N SER A 456 -18.39 -18.07 4.47
CA SER A 456 -19.56 -18.62 5.18
C SER A 456 -19.84 -17.88 6.49
N ARG A 457 -18.80 -17.47 7.24
CA ARG A 457 -18.96 -16.62 8.44
C ARG A 457 -19.45 -15.23 8.09
N LEU A 458 -18.92 -14.63 7.02
CA LEU A 458 -19.37 -13.33 6.51
C LEU A 458 -20.86 -13.35 6.17
N ALA A 459 -21.34 -14.41 5.52
CA ALA A 459 -22.71 -14.47 5.08
C ALA A 459 -23.72 -14.70 6.22
N GLY A 460 -23.27 -15.27 7.35
CA GLY A 460 -24.07 -15.44 8.56
C GLY A 460 -24.08 -14.25 9.52
N ALA A 461 -23.31 -13.19 9.23
CA ALA A 461 -23.12 -12.01 10.07
C ALA A 461 -24.12 -10.88 9.82
#